data_AF-B4NVE0-F1
#
_entry.id   AF-B4NVE0-F1
#
_cell.length_a   1.000
_cell.length_b   1.000
_cell.length_c   1.000
_cell.angle_alpha   90.00
_cell.angle_beta   90.00
_cell.angle_gamma   90.00
#
_symmetry.space_group_name_H-M   'P 1'
#
loop_
_entity.id
_entity.type
_entity.pdbx_description
1 polymer ?
#
loop_
_entity_poly.entity_id
_entity_poly.type
_entity_poly.pdbx_seq_one_letter_code
_entity_poly.pdbx_strand_id
1 'polypeptide(L)'
;MLAKVLTILAIAASAGAADDFDPFIDIPFKRLKTSAERIAEHGYPAESHFVETPDGYVLNVFRIPHSPNEGESEAPRPVVLIMHGLFSCSDCFLLNGPEDALPYKMLYAFGPVWLGNARGKFMYVNVHWLLPTFRTS
;
A
#
# COMPACT_ATOMS: atom_id res chain seq x y z
N MET A 1 34.26 20.17 -48.05
CA MET A 1 33.02 19.94 -47.28
C MET A 1 32.93 18.51 -46.72
N LEU A 2 33.38 17.48 -47.44
CA LEU A 2 33.36 16.08 -46.97
C LEU A 2 34.18 15.79 -45.69
N ALA A 3 35.37 16.38 -45.55
CA ALA A 3 36.26 16.10 -44.41
C ALA A 3 35.68 16.54 -43.05
N LYS A 4 34.87 17.61 -43.00
CA LYS A 4 34.21 18.09 -41.77
C LYS A 4 33.06 17.17 -41.32
N VAL A 5 32.38 16.50 -42.25
CA VAL A 5 31.26 15.59 -41.95
C VAL A 5 31.80 14.26 -41.37
N LEU A 6 32.93 13.79 -41.88
CA LEU A 6 33.62 12.59 -41.38
C LEU A 6 34.15 12.76 -39.94
N THR A 7 34.61 13.96 -39.57
CA THR A 7 35.07 14.22 -38.19
C THR A 7 33.90 14.23 -37.19
N ILE A 8 32.73 14.72 -37.58
CA ILE A 8 31.54 14.76 -36.71
C ILE A 8 31.00 13.33 -36.49
N LEU A 9 31.05 12.46 -37.50
CA LEU A 9 30.65 11.06 -37.33
C LEU A 9 31.60 10.26 -36.42
N ALA A 10 32.91 10.55 -36.45
CA ALA A 10 33.89 9.87 -35.61
C ALA A 10 33.74 10.21 -34.11
N ILE A 11 33.30 11.43 -33.78
CA ILE A 11 33.05 11.86 -32.39
C ILE A 11 31.73 11.26 -31.85
N ALA A 12 30.75 11.00 -32.73
CA ALA A 12 29.50 10.34 -32.33
C ALA A 12 29.68 8.83 -32.04
N ALA A 13 30.78 8.21 -32.47
CA ALA A 13 31.03 6.77 -32.31
C ALA A 13 31.75 6.40 -31.00
N SER A 14 32.30 7.36 -30.25
CA SER A 14 33.01 7.08 -28.98
C SER A 14 32.23 7.49 -27.72
N ALA A 15 30.94 7.80 -27.84
CA ALA A 15 30.06 8.10 -26.71
C ALA A 15 28.95 7.03 -26.53
N GLY A 16 29.20 5.80 -26.97
CA GLY A 16 28.44 4.64 -26.50
C GLY A 16 28.87 4.34 -25.08
N ALA A 17 28.03 4.74 -24.12
CA ALA A 17 28.22 4.58 -22.69
C ALA A 17 28.78 3.18 -22.37
N ALA A 18 29.94 3.14 -21.72
CA ALA A 18 30.23 2.05 -20.82
C ALA A 18 29.18 2.18 -19.70
N ASP A 19 28.06 1.49 -19.86
CA ASP A 19 27.15 1.25 -18.76
C ASP A 19 27.93 0.36 -17.79
N ASP A 20 28.57 0.99 -16.80
CA ASP A 20 29.19 0.31 -15.67
C ASP A 20 28.13 -0.64 -15.08
N PHE A 21 28.36 -1.94 -15.23
CA PHE A 21 27.49 -2.94 -14.63
C PHE A 21 27.61 -2.82 -13.12
N ASP A 22 26.66 -2.14 -12.49
CA ASP A 22 26.51 -2.12 -11.05
C ASP A 22 25.88 -3.45 -10.60
N PRO A 23 26.63 -4.35 -9.93
CA PRO A 23 26.09 -5.61 -9.43
C PRO A 23 25.10 -5.39 -8.29
N PHE A 24 25.02 -4.18 -7.75
CA PHE A 24 24.04 -3.80 -6.74
C PHE A 24 22.82 -3.22 -7.45
N ILE A 25 21.75 -4.01 -7.45
CA ILE A 25 20.45 -3.51 -7.84
C ILE A 25 20.07 -2.42 -6.81
N ASP A 26 20.12 -1.15 -7.22
CA ASP A 26 19.52 -0.07 -6.45
C ASP A 26 18.01 -0.32 -6.50
N ILE A 27 17.48 -1.03 -5.49
CA ILE A 27 16.04 -1.10 -5.26
C ILE A 27 15.68 0.20 -4.54
N PRO A 28 15.15 1.24 -5.20
CA PRO A 28 14.50 2.29 -4.45
C PRO A 28 13.35 1.62 -3.71
N PHE A 29 13.41 1.53 -2.38
CA PHE A 29 12.27 1.13 -1.57
C PHE A 29 11.16 2.17 -1.77
N LYS A 30 10.39 1.98 -2.84
CA LYS A 30 9.25 2.82 -3.16
C LYS A 30 8.26 2.62 -2.03
N ARG A 31 7.81 3.73 -1.42
CA ARG A 31 6.76 3.72 -0.41
C ARG A 31 5.60 2.85 -0.93
N LEU A 32 5.36 1.72 -0.27
CA LEU A 32 4.24 0.86 -0.62
C LEU A 32 2.93 1.59 -0.28
N LYS A 33 1.89 1.40 -1.07
CA LYS A 33 0.58 1.96 -0.74
C LYS A 33 -0.04 1.15 0.40
N THR A 34 -0.57 1.82 1.41
CA THR A 34 -1.41 1.23 2.47
C THR A 34 -2.74 0.74 1.88
N SER A 35 -3.44 -0.14 2.60
CA SER A 35 -4.79 -0.55 2.21
C SER A 35 -5.74 0.66 2.14
N ALA A 36 -5.64 1.58 3.10
CA ALA A 36 -6.43 2.82 3.08
C ALA A 36 -6.16 3.68 1.83
N GLU A 37 -4.90 3.87 1.45
CA GLU A 37 -4.55 4.61 0.23
C GLU A 37 -5.10 3.92 -1.03
N ARG A 38 -5.06 2.58 -1.09
CA ARG A 38 -5.64 1.81 -2.20
C ARG A 38 -7.16 1.94 -2.27
N ILE A 39 -7.83 1.92 -1.13
CA ILE A 39 -9.28 2.11 -1.04
C ILE A 39 -9.66 3.52 -1.51
N ALA A 40 -8.93 4.53 -1.03
CA ALA A 40 -9.14 5.93 -1.38
C ALA A 40 -8.86 6.20 -2.88
N GLU A 41 -7.87 5.53 -3.47
CA GLU A 41 -7.57 5.62 -4.91
C GLU A 41 -8.73 5.11 -5.79
N HIS A 42 -9.52 4.15 -5.29
CA HIS A 42 -10.74 3.70 -5.94
C HIS A 42 -11.96 4.59 -5.63
N GLY A 43 -11.79 5.70 -4.91
CA GLY A 43 -12.86 6.65 -4.57
C GLY A 43 -13.72 6.26 -3.37
N TYR A 44 -13.34 5.23 -2.61
CA TYR A 44 -14.07 4.78 -1.42
C TYR A 44 -13.55 5.49 -0.16
N PRO A 45 -14.42 5.82 0.81
CA PRO A 45 -13.98 6.30 2.11
C PRO A 45 -13.16 5.20 2.81
N ALA A 46 -12.04 5.59 3.41
CA ALA A 46 -11.13 4.68 4.06
C ALA A 46 -10.69 5.23 5.41
N GLU A 47 -10.84 4.43 6.46
CA GLU A 47 -10.38 4.74 7.81
C GLU A 47 -9.26 3.79 8.22
N SER A 48 -8.29 4.29 8.99
CA SER A 48 -7.23 3.49 9.61
C SER A 48 -7.37 3.53 11.13
N HIS A 49 -7.39 2.37 11.76
CA HIS A 49 -7.61 2.20 13.19
C HIS A 49 -6.46 1.41 13.80
N PHE A 50 -5.96 1.87 14.94
CA PHE A 50 -4.90 1.19 15.69
C PHE A 50 -5.49 0.55 16.93
N VAL A 51 -5.32 -0.77 17.06
CA VAL A 51 -5.85 -1.56 18.17
C VAL A 51 -4.68 -2.15 18.95
N GLU A 52 -4.61 -1.84 20.24
CA GLU A 52 -3.63 -2.45 21.15
C GLU A 52 -4.20 -3.75 21.74
N THR A 53 -3.43 -4.83 21.63
CA THR A 53 -3.78 -6.11 22.23
C THR A 53 -3.30 -6.18 23.68
N PRO A 54 -3.88 -7.05 24.54
CA PRO A 54 -3.48 -7.16 25.95
C PRO A 54 -2.01 -7.55 26.17
N ASP A 55 -1.39 -8.18 25.18
CA ASP A 55 0.03 -8.57 25.15
C ASP A 55 0.94 -7.48 24.53
N GLY A 56 0.44 -6.27 24.30
CA GLY A 56 1.22 -5.08 23.93
C GLY A 56 1.53 -4.94 22.44
N TYR A 57 0.82 -5.67 21.55
CA TYR A 57 0.96 -5.48 20.11
C TYR A 57 -0.02 -4.42 19.62
N VAL A 58 0.46 -3.51 18.76
CA VAL A 58 -0.39 -2.55 18.06
C VAL A 58 -0.69 -3.06 16.65
N LEU A 59 -1.97 -3.33 16.39
CA LEU A 59 -2.46 -3.81 15.11
C LEU A 59 -3.07 -2.65 14.32
N ASN A 60 -2.72 -2.55 13.04
CA ASN A 60 -3.37 -1.62 12.12
C ASN A 60 -4.51 -2.33 11.38
N VAL A 61 -5.71 -1.79 11.50
CA VAL A 61 -6.96 -2.32 10.93
C VAL A 61 -7.58 -1.23 10.05
N PHE A 62 -8.08 -1.61 8.88
CA PHE A 62 -8.71 -0.67 7.95
C PHE A 62 -10.22 -0.86 7.90
N ARG A 63 -10.97 0.22 7.69
CA ARG A 63 -12.43 0.17 7.55
C ARG A 63 -12.88 0.92 6.30
N ILE A 64 -13.87 0.35 5.62
CA ILE A 64 -14.64 0.96 4.54
C ILE A 64 -16.06 1.16 5.08
N PRO A 65 -16.45 2.39 5.47
CA PRO A 65 -17.72 2.62 6.17
C PRO A 65 -18.94 2.51 5.24
N HIS A 66 -18.84 3.00 4.00
CA HIS A 66 -19.95 3.01 3.06
C HIS A 66 -19.47 3.15 1.60
N SER A 67 -20.36 2.91 0.65
CA SER A 67 -20.08 3.08 -0.79
C SER A 67 -19.97 4.58 -1.14
N PRO A 68 -19.25 4.99 -2.20
CA PRO A 68 -19.19 6.40 -2.61
C PRO A 68 -20.57 6.99 -2.93
N ASN A 69 -21.50 6.16 -3.40
CA ASN A 69 -22.84 6.58 -3.84
C ASN A 69 -23.88 6.52 -2.73
N GLU A 70 -23.64 5.70 -1.70
CA GLU A 70 -24.53 5.53 -0.56
C GLU A 70 -23.79 6.09 0.64
N GLY A 71 -24.17 7.26 1.12
CA GLY A 71 -23.59 7.86 2.33
C GLY A 71 -23.65 6.92 3.54
N GLU A 72 -23.05 7.35 4.65
CA GLU A 72 -23.16 6.57 5.89
C GLU A 72 -24.63 6.43 6.28
N SER A 73 -25.11 5.18 6.33
CA SER A 73 -26.48 4.89 6.73
C SER A 73 -26.58 5.03 8.24
N GLU A 74 -27.57 5.79 8.72
CA GLU A 74 -27.87 5.89 10.15
C GLU A 74 -28.48 4.61 10.72
N ALA A 75 -28.94 3.69 9.86
CA ALA A 75 -29.49 2.41 10.28
C ALA A 75 -28.37 1.41 10.61
N PRO A 76 -28.51 0.59 11.68
CA PRO A 76 -27.53 -0.42 12.04
C PRO A 76 -27.44 -1.48 10.92
N ARG A 77 -26.34 -1.45 10.17
CA ARG A 77 -26.02 -2.45 9.15
C ARG A 77 -25.10 -3.54 9.73
N PRO A 78 -25.24 -4.81 9.27
CA PRO A 78 -24.28 -5.85 9.58
C PRO A 78 -22.84 -5.42 9.26
N VAL A 79 -21.90 -5.77 10.14
CA VAL A 79 -20.48 -5.47 9.97
C VAL A 79 -19.76 -6.71 9.48
N VAL A 80 -18.96 -6.57 8.43
CA VAL A 80 -18.15 -7.68 7.87
C VAL A 80 -16.69 -7.49 8.27
N LEU A 81 -16.07 -8.50 8.87
CA LEU A 81 -14.63 -8.54 9.12
C LEU A 81 -13.96 -9.54 8.18
N ILE A 82 -12.96 -9.08 7.43
CA ILE A 82 -12.16 -9.91 6.53
C ILE A 82 -10.75 -10.03 7.10
N MET A 83 -10.32 -11.27 7.33
CA MET A 83 -8.98 -11.61 7.83
C MET A 83 -8.19 -12.35 6.76
N HIS A 84 -6.92 -11.95 6.60
CA HIS A 84 -6.00 -12.60 5.68
C HIS A 84 -5.51 -13.97 6.20
N GLY A 85 -5.01 -14.81 5.29
CA GLY A 85 -4.40 -16.11 5.64
C GLY A 85 -2.92 -16.01 6.05
N LEU A 86 -2.26 -17.17 6.14
CA LEU A 86 -0.85 -17.28 6.48
C LEU A 86 0.03 -16.49 5.49
N PHE A 87 0.99 -15.71 6.00
CA PHE A 87 1.91 -14.83 5.25
C PHE A 87 1.25 -13.71 4.39
N SER A 88 -0.07 -13.56 4.40
CA SER A 88 -0.84 -12.58 3.62
C SER A 88 -1.08 -11.26 4.40
N CYS A 89 -1.67 -10.23 3.79
CA CYS A 89 -2.05 -8.95 4.41
C CYS A 89 -3.43 -8.47 3.91
N SER A 90 -3.98 -7.42 4.54
CA SER A 90 -5.26 -6.80 4.12
C SER A 90 -5.29 -6.36 2.64
N ASP A 91 -4.14 -5.95 2.08
CA ASP A 91 -4.06 -5.47 0.69
C ASP A 91 -4.45 -6.53 -0.34
N CYS A 92 -4.25 -7.81 -0.02
CA CYS A 92 -4.50 -8.91 -0.94
C CYS A 92 -5.95 -8.93 -1.42
N PHE A 93 -6.88 -8.50 -0.59
CA PHE A 93 -8.30 -8.45 -0.92
C PHE A 93 -8.67 -7.28 -1.84
N LEU A 94 -7.79 -6.29 -2.00
CA LEU A 94 -8.05 -5.06 -2.76
C LEU A 94 -7.44 -5.07 -4.16
N LEU A 95 -6.59 -6.06 -4.48
CA LEU A 95 -5.80 -6.08 -5.71
C LEU A 95 -6.64 -6.24 -6.99
N ASN A 96 -7.85 -6.82 -6.89
CA ASN A 96 -8.73 -7.05 -8.04
C ASN A 96 -9.54 -5.79 -8.45
N GLY A 97 -9.37 -4.66 -7.77
CA GLY A 97 -10.09 -3.41 -8.09
C GLY A 97 -11.56 -3.41 -7.65
N PRO A 98 -12.25 -2.26 -7.75
CA PRO A 98 -13.56 -2.05 -7.13
C PRO A 98 -14.68 -2.96 -7.64
N GLU A 99 -14.61 -3.42 -8.89
CA GLU A 99 -15.62 -4.28 -9.51
C GLU A 99 -15.59 -5.72 -8.95
N ASP A 100 -14.40 -6.24 -8.65
CA ASP A 100 -14.21 -7.66 -8.34
C ASP A 100 -13.56 -7.97 -6.99
N ALA A 101 -12.99 -6.98 -6.31
CA ALA A 101 -12.42 -7.20 -4.98
C ALA A 101 -13.50 -7.48 -3.94
N LEU A 102 -13.22 -8.50 -3.12
CA LEU A 102 -14.12 -9.02 -2.08
C LEU A 102 -14.68 -7.92 -1.13
N PRO A 103 -13.87 -6.96 -0.63
CA PRO A 103 -14.36 -5.96 0.30
C PRO A 103 -15.45 -5.07 -0.29
N TYR A 104 -15.36 -4.74 -1.58
CA TYR A 104 -16.36 -3.89 -2.24
C TYR A 104 -17.67 -4.65 -2.44
N LYS A 105 -17.62 -5.91 -2.88
CA LYS A 105 -18.82 -6.75 -3.01
C LYS A 105 -19.54 -6.93 -1.66
N MET A 106 -18.78 -7.12 -0.59
CA MET A 106 -19.33 -7.24 0.76
C MET A 106 -19.94 -5.91 1.25
N LEU A 107 -19.33 -4.78 0.88
CA LEU A 107 -19.83 -3.46 1.22
C LEU A 107 -21.24 -3.20 0.67
N TYR A 108 -21.45 -3.56 -0.60
CA TYR A 108 -22.75 -3.42 -1.25
C TYR A 108 -23.81 -4.39 -0.70
N ALA A 109 -23.42 -5.60 -0.32
CA ALA A 109 -24.37 -6.62 0.12
C ALA A 109 -24.76 -6.51 1.61
N PHE A 110 -23.80 -6.18 2.48
CA PHE A 110 -23.96 -6.33 3.93
C PHE A 110 -23.74 -5.04 4.72
N GLY A 111 -22.99 -4.08 4.18
CA GLY A 111 -22.68 -2.82 4.86
C GLY A 111 -21.19 -2.69 5.22
N PRO A 112 -20.83 -1.95 6.29
CA PRO A 112 -19.45 -1.58 6.57
C PRO A 112 -18.49 -2.77 6.65
N VAL A 113 -17.33 -2.64 5.99
CA VAL A 113 -16.33 -3.71 5.91
C VAL A 113 -15.06 -3.32 6.64
N TRP A 114 -14.54 -4.25 7.44
CA TRP A 114 -13.28 -4.16 8.14
C TRP A 114 -12.25 -5.13 7.54
N LEU A 115 -11.03 -4.66 7.38
CA LEU A 115 -9.89 -5.43 6.93
C LEU A 115 -8.90 -5.53 8.08
N GLY A 116 -8.82 -6.71 8.70
CA GLY A 116 -7.92 -6.94 9.82
C GLY A 116 -6.56 -7.45 9.38
N ASN A 117 -5.56 -7.11 10.19
CA ASN A 117 -4.20 -7.62 10.06
C ASN A 117 -3.82 -8.43 11.31
N ALA A 118 -3.11 -9.52 11.07
CA ALA A 118 -2.48 -10.29 12.14
C ALA A 118 -1.20 -9.61 12.64
N ARG A 119 -0.81 -9.94 13.88
CA ARG A 119 0.46 -9.53 14.49
C ARG A 119 1.67 -9.86 13.60
N GLY A 120 2.70 -9.02 13.69
CA GLY A 120 3.95 -9.22 12.96
C GLY A 120 3.93 -8.74 11.50
N LYS A 121 2.83 -8.15 11.02
CA LYS A 121 2.85 -7.39 9.76
C LYS A 121 3.37 -5.98 10.00
N PHE A 122 4.45 -5.66 9.28
CA PHE A 122 5.16 -4.36 9.34
C PHE A 122 4.48 -3.22 8.56
N MET A 123 3.25 -3.39 8.08
CA MET A 123 2.63 -2.37 7.23
C MET A 123 2.10 -1.19 8.06
N TYR A 124 2.96 -0.17 8.12
CA TYR A 124 2.67 1.21 8.48
C TYR A 124 2.20 1.42 9.91
N VAL A 125 3.14 1.28 10.84
CA VAL A 125 3.23 2.26 11.92
C VAL A 125 4.10 3.38 11.35
N ASN A 126 3.64 4.64 11.40
CA ASN A 126 4.53 5.79 11.15
C ASN A 126 5.85 5.51 11.87
N VAL A 127 6.96 5.49 11.13
CA VAL A 127 8.29 5.12 11.64
C VAL A 127 8.69 5.97 12.86
N HIS A 128 7.97 7.07 13.10
CA HIS A 128 8.04 7.88 14.31
C HIS A 128 7.77 7.11 15.63
N TRP A 129 6.95 6.06 15.63
CA TRP A 129 6.67 5.28 16.86
C TRP A 129 7.59 4.06 17.05
N LEU A 130 8.39 3.71 16.03
CA LEU A 130 9.31 2.56 16.07
C LEU A 130 10.77 2.95 16.37
N LEU A 131 11.05 4.23 16.59
CA LEU A 131 12.28 4.64 17.26
C LEU A 131 11.97 4.84 18.75
N PRO A 132 12.21 3.84 19.61
CA PRO A 132 12.44 4.14 21.01
C PRO A 132 13.74 4.95 21.04
N THR A 133 13.60 6.27 21.16
CA THR A 133 14.59 7.07 21.87
C THR A 133 15.05 6.24 23.07
N PHE A 134 16.35 5.99 23.13
CA PHE A 134 17.12 5.59 24.29
C PHE A 134 16.32 5.71 25.60
N ARG A 135 15.67 4.62 26.01
CA ARG A 135 15.26 4.44 27.41
C ARG A 135 16.53 4.14 28.21
N THR A 136 17.34 5.16 28.44
CA THR A 136 18.27 5.15 29.56
C THR A 136 17.49 5.62 30.77
N SER A 137 17.11 4.65 31.61
CA SER A 137 17.01 4.85 33.06
C SER A 137 18.38 4.60 33.68
#